data_AF-A0A975T3D1-F1
#
_entry.id   AF-A0A975T3D1-F1
#
_cell.length_a   1.000
_cell.length_b   1.000
_cell.length_c   1.000
_cell.angle_alpha   90.00
_cell.angle_beta   90.00
_cell.angle_gamma   90.00
#
_symmetry.space_group_name_H-M   'P 1'
#
loop_
_entity.id
_entity.type
_entity.pdbx_description
1 polymer ?
#
loop_
_entity_poly.entity_id
_entity_poly.type
_entity_poly.pdbx_seq_one_letter_code
_entity_poly.pdbx_strand_id
1 'polypeptide(L)'
;MTSPSRWRRGDTAFSLNWDSTYRDLNDPSISKIAGENGVLPTPEGPTGERPGVNGAMALSVASRSKNQDAAWKLIEYLTSEPNQEKFIKSGAPNWKASFEKPEIVATNKPVFDAYKTALQSTILRPPVPGYNNISQALQVELQNALLGKKSPQEALDDAVAAANKE
;
A
#
# COMPACT_ATOMS: atom_id res chain seq x y z
N MET A 1 8.01 0.21 -11.27
CA MET A 1 7.01 1.22 -10.86
C MET A 1 7.31 2.53 -11.58
N THR A 2 6.33 3.13 -12.24
CA THR A 2 6.47 4.48 -12.77
C THR A 2 6.69 5.43 -11.60
N SER A 3 7.67 6.34 -11.72
CA SER A 3 7.86 7.35 -10.68
C SER A 3 6.57 8.17 -10.52
N PRO A 4 6.10 8.46 -9.29
CA PRO A 4 4.95 9.33 -9.06
C PRO A 4 5.06 10.67 -9.83
N SER A 5 6.30 11.11 -10.12
CA SER A 5 6.58 12.31 -10.90
C SER A 5 6.12 12.26 -12.36
N ARG A 6 6.20 11.10 -13.04
CA ARG A 6 5.74 10.96 -14.44
C ARG A 6 4.22 11.00 -14.52
N TRP A 7 3.58 10.30 -13.60
CA TRP A 7 2.13 10.31 -13.45
C TRP A 7 1.59 11.72 -13.21
N ARG A 8 2.13 12.43 -12.20
CA ARG A 8 1.69 13.78 -11.83
C ARG A 8 1.83 14.80 -12.96
N ARG A 9 2.71 14.54 -13.93
CA ARG A 9 2.92 15.37 -15.12
C ARG A 9 2.02 15.00 -16.31
N GLY A 10 1.30 13.89 -16.25
CA GLY A 10 0.49 13.37 -17.35
C GLY A 10 1.26 12.49 -18.34
N ASP A 11 2.48 12.06 -18.02
CA ASP A 11 3.32 11.28 -18.95
C ASP A 11 2.87 9.80 -19.07
N THR A 12 1.94 9.35 -18.22
CA THR A 12 1.50 7.94 -18.13
C THR A 12 0.02 7.86 -17.80
N ALA A 13 -0.72 6.96 -18.47
CA ALA A 13 -2.17 6.78 -18.28
C ALA A 13 -2.56 5.80 -17.16
N PHE A 14 -1.73 4.78 -16.84
CA PHE A 14 -1.90 3.93 -15.64
C PHE A 14 -0.66 3.83 -14.71
N SER A 15 -0.88 3.76 -13.39
CA SER A 15 0.15 3.59 -12.36
C SER A 15 -0.41 2.82 -11.18
N LEU A 16 0.35 1.83 -10.70
CA LEU A 16 0.09 1.15 -9.44
C LEU A 16 0.73 1.96 -8.31
N ASN A 17 -0.06 2.32 -7.30
CA ASN A 17 0.43 3.09 -6.15
C ASN A 17 -0.48 2.91 -4.93
N TRP A 18 -0.07 3.51 -3.81
CA TRP A 18 -0.89 3.61 -2.60
C TRP A 18 -2.06 4.57 -2.80
N ASP A 19 -3.15 4.32 -2.08
CA ASP A 19 -4.35 5.15 -2.02
C ASP A 19 -4.06 6.61 -1.69
N SER A 20 -3.10 6.87 -0.80
CA SER A 20 -2.64 8.23 -0.47
C SER A 20 -2.15 9.02 -1.68
N THR A 21 -1.72 8.36 -2.74
CA THR A 21 -1.31 9.02 -3.99
C THR A 21 -2.49 9.73 -4.63
N TYR A 22 -3.71 9.18 -4.55
CA TYR A 22 -4.91 9.81 -5.10
C TYR A 22 -5.17 11.19 -4.49
N ARG A 23 -4.84 11.37 -3.20
CA ARG A 23 -4.83 12.71 -2.56
C ARG A 23 -3.94 13.68 -3.31
N ASP A 24 -2.67 13.30 -3.46
CA ASP A 24 -1.61 14.15 -3.99
C ASP A 24 -1.88 14.49 -5.46
N LEU A 25 -2.61 13.63 -6.18
CA LEU A 25 -3.03 13.88 -7.54
C LEU A 25 -4.14 14.91 -7.67
N ASN A 26 -4.94 15.09 -6.62
CA ASN A 26 -6.01 16.09 -6.58
C ASN A 26 -5.58 17.42 -5.94
N ASP A 27 -4.31 17.54 -5.56
CA ASP A 27 -3.71 18.81 -5.14
C ASP A 27 -3.04 19.51 -6.35
N PRO A 28 -3.56 20.65 -6.82
CA PRO A 28 -3.01 21.37 -7.98
C PRO A 28 -1.61 21.95 -7.74
N SER A 29 -1.17 22.07 -6.48
CA SER A 29 0.22 22.46 -6.16
C SER A 29 1.21 21.31 -6.35
N ILE A 30 0.72 20.06 -6.41
CA ILE A 30 1.53 18.85 -6.52
C ILE A 30 1.38 18.17 -7.90
N SER A 31 0.21 18.28 -8.53
CA SER A 31 -0.12 17.57 -9.76
C SER A 31 -0.77 18.44 -10.84
N LYS A 32 -0.39 18.20 -12.10
CA LYS A 32 -0.96 18.87 -13.28
C LYS A 32 -2.29 18.25 -13.74
N ILE A 33 -2.70 17.12 -13.16
CA ILE A 33 -3.89 16.36 -13.56
C ILE A 33 -4.95 16.35 -12.44
N ALA A 34 -4.92 17.37 -11.57
CA ALA A 34 -5.91 17.52 -10.50
C ALA A 34 -7.33 17.62 -11.08
N GLY A 35 -8.24 16.77 -10.58
CA GLY A 35 -9.59 16.64 -11.12
C GLY A 35 -9.70 15.80 -12.41
N GLU A 36 -8.58 15.47 -13.07
CA GLU A 36 -8.53 14.68 -14.31
C GLU A 36 -7.96 13.26 -14.06
N ASN A 37 -8.18 12.72 -12.87
CA ASN A 37 -7.65 11.42 -12.46
C ASN A 37 -8.70 10.57 -11.73
N GLY A 38 -8.45 9.27 -11.69
CA GLY A 38 -9.31 8.29 -11.02
C GLY A 38 -8.50 7.24 -10.28
N VAL A 39 -9.17 6.50 -9.40
CA VAL A 39 -8.63 5.34 -8.69
C VAL A 39 -9.50 4.13 -9.00
N LEU A 40 -8.86 3.00 -9.25
CA LEU A 40 -9.48 1.71 -9.56
C LEU A 40 -8.79 0.62 -8.73
N PRO A 41 -9.46 -0.50 -8.46
CA PRO A 41 -8.78 -1.68 -7.91
C PRO A 41 -7.66 -2.14 -8.86
N THR A 42 -6.69 -2.87 -8.33
CA THR A 42 -5.63 -3.49 -9.14
C THR A 42 -6.25 -4.35 -10.25
N PRO A 43 -5.65 -4.37 -11.46
CA PRO A 43 -6.18 -5.15 -12.58
C PRO A 43 -6.13 -6.64 -12.26
N GLU A 44 -7.04 -7.39 -12.86
CA GLU A 44 -7.03 -8.85 -12.77
C GLU A 44 -5.81 -9.42 -13.49
N GLY A 45 -5.14 -10.36 -12.84
CA GLY A 45 -4.14 -11.22 -13.46
C GLY A 45 -4.79 -12.40 -14.18
N PRO A 46 -3.97 -13.27 -14.83
CA PRO A 46 -4.47 -14.44 -15.56
C PRO A 46 -5.27 -15.45 -14.73
N THR A 47 -5.14 -15.41 -13.40
CA THR A 47 -5.89 -16.25 -12.46
C THR A 47 -7.24 -15.67 -12.04
N GLY A 48 -7.60 -14.47 -12.52
CA GLY A 48 -8.78 -13.72 -12.08
C GLY A 48 -8.59 -12.97 -10.75
N GLU A 49 -7.41 -13.11 -10.13
CA GLU A 49 -7.07 -12.41 -8.88
C GLU A 49 -6.62 -10.98 -9.15
N ARG A 50 -6.90 -10.06 -8.20
CA ARG A 50 -6.46 -8.66 -8.23
C ARG A 50 -5.41 -8.41 -7.16
N PRO A 51 -4.15 -8.83 -7.39
CA PRO A 51 -3.14 -8.82 -6.33
C PRO A 51 -2.94 -7.40 -5.80
N GLY A 52 -3.16 -7.23 -4.49
CA GLY A 52 -2.87 -6.03 -3.72
C GLY A 52 -2.24 -6.44 -2.39
N VAL A 53 -1.38 -5.60 -1.82
CA VAL A 53 -0.72 -5.90 -0.54
C VAL A 53 -1.20 -4.91 0.52
N ASN A 54 -1.52 -5.42 1.71
CA ASN A 54 -1.78 -4.57 2.86
C ASN A 54 -0.46 -3.92 3.31
N GLY A 55 -0.38 -2.59 3.20
CA GLY A 55 0.78 -1.79 3.56
C GLY A 55 0.78 -1.25 4.99
N ALA A 56 -0.02 -1.83 5.90
CA ALA A 56 -0.24 -1.33 7.26
C ALA A 56 1.03 -0.84 7.97
N MET A 57 0.92 0.30 8.63
CA MET A 57 1.91 0.83 9.55
C MET A 57 1.48 0.53 10.98
N ALA A 58 2.33 -0.15 11.75
CA ALA A 58 2.04 -0.49 13.14
C ALA A 58 2.77 0.45 14.10
N LEU A 59 2.15 0.70 15.26
CA LEU A 59 2.82 1.31 16.41
C LEU A 59 3.25 0.19 17.37
N SER A 60 4.38 0.38 18.04
CA SER A 60 4.91 -0.60 18.98
C SER A 60 5.62 0.11 20.14
N VAL A 61 5.57 -0.48 21.32
CA VAL A 61 6.30 0.03 22.47
C VAL A 61 7.68 -0.62 22.52
N ALA A 62 8.73 0.20 22.59
CA ALA A 62 10.09 -0.31 22.74
C ALA A 62 10.21 -1.13 24.03
N SER A 63 10.78 -2.34 23.94
CA SER A 63 10.88 -3.28 25.08
C SER A 63 11.64 -2.72 26.29
N ARG A 64 12.52 -1.73 26.07
CA ARG A 64 13.30 -1.04 27.11
C ARG A 64 12.68 0.28 27.60
N SER A 65 11.47 0.62 27.16
CA SER A 65 10.79 1.84 27.61
C SER A 65 10.62 1.83 29.13
N LYS A 66 10.88 2.97 29.77
CA LYS A 66 10.60 3.18 31.19
C LYS A 66 9.15 3.56 31.47
N ASN A 67 8.37 3.82 30.42
CA ASN A 67 6.98 4.28 30.49
C ASN A 67 6.06 3.34 29.69
N GLN A 68 6.10 2.03 29.98
CA GLN A 68 5.37 1.02 29.22
C GLN A 68 3.86 1.29 29.19
N ASP A 69 3.24 1.48 30.37
CA ASP A 69 1.79 1.69 30.47
C ASP A 69 1.32 2.99 29.81
N ALA A 70 2.09 4.08 29.97
CA ALA A 70 1.76 5.36 29.35
C ALA A 70 1.91 5.30 27.82
N ALA A 71 2.94 4.62 27.32
CA ALA A 71 3.11 4.40 25.88
C ALA A 71 1.99 3.53 25.31
N TRP A 72 1.56 2.50 26.03
CA TRP A 72 0.42 1.67 25.62
C TRP A 72 -0.88 2.48 25.55
N LYS A 73 -1.19 3.27 26.59
CA LYS A 73 -2.36 4.17 26.59
C LYS A 73 -2.32 5.17 25.44
N LEU A 74 -1.13 5.67 25.08
CA LEU A 74 -0.97 6.54 23.92
C LEU A 74 -1.28 5.80 22.61
N ILE A 75 -0.79 4.56 22.44
CA ILE A 75 -1.12 3.75 21.27
C ILE A 75 -2.64 3.53 21.20
N GLU A 76 -3.28 3.08 22.29
CA GLU A 76 -4.73 2.88 22.35
C GLU A 76 -5.51 4.14 21.95
N TYR A 77 -5.11 5.30 22.49
CA TYR A 77 -5.70 6.58 22.12
C TYR A 77 -5.53 6.89 20.63
N LEU A 78 -4.28 6.80 20.13
CA LEU A 78 -3.95 7.13 18.75
C LEU A 78 -4.67 6.21 17.75
N THR A 79 -4.80 4.93 18.06
CA THR A 79 -5.42 3.93 17.19
C THR A 79 -6.92 3.78 17.40
N SER A 80 -7.51 4.43 18.42
CA SER A 80 -8.96 4.37 18.65
C SER A 80 -9.74 4.85 17.42
N GLU A 81 -10.89 4.23 17.16
CA GLU A 81 -11.74 4.56 16.01
C GLU A 81 -12.08 6.06 15.93
N PRO A 82 -12.59 6.71 17.00
CA PRO A 82 -12.91 8.13 16.94
C PRO A 82 -11.69 9.02 16.72
N ASN A 83 -10.50 8.59 17.14
CA ASN A 83 -9.29 9.37 16.91
C ASN A 83 -8.79 9.20 15.47
N GLN A 84 -8.73 7.97 14.96
CA GLN A 84 -8.35 7.68 13.58
C GLN A 84 -9.27 8.36 12.57
N GLU A 85 -10.58 8.39 12.83
CA GLU A 85 -11.57 9.03 11.95
C GLU A 85 -11.33 10.52 11.73
N LYS A 86 -10.76 11.23 12.71
CA LYS A 86 -10.40 12.66 12.58
C LYS A 86 -9.29 12.90 11.55
N PHE A 87 -8.49 11.88 11.24
CA PHE A 87 -7.34 11.99 10.35
C PHE A 87 -7.58 11.32 9.00
N ILE A 88 -8.79 10.81 8.74
CA ILE A 88 -9.18 10.32 7.42
C ILE A 88 -9.36 11.53 6.50
N LYS A 89 -8.27 11.92 5.86
CA LYS A 89 -8.26 13.01 4.88
C LYS A 89 -8.27 12.50 3.45
N SER A 90 -7.68 11.31 3.21
CA SER A 90 -7.33 10.94 1.85
C SER A 90 -6.90 9.48 1.63
N GLY A 91 -7.27 8.59 2.53
CA GLY A 91 -6.94 7.16 2.45
C GLY A 91 -8.03 6.29 3.06
N ALA A 92 -7.83 4.97 3.05
CA ALA A 92 -8.75 4.05 3.71
C ALA A 92 -8.70 4.16 5.24
N PRO A 93 -9.84 3.95 5.93
CA PRO A 93 -9.85 3.78 7.36
C PRO A 93 -9.19 2.47 7.78
N ASN A 94 -8.70 2.44 9.01
CA ASN A 94 -8.17 1.23 9.65
C ASN A 94 -9.28 0.34 10.24
N TRP A 95 -10.41 0.94 10.64
CA TRP A 95 -11.52 0.23 11.29
C TRP A 95 -12.58 -0.17 10.28
N LYS A 96 -13.05 -1.43 10.38
CA LYS A 96 -14.14 -1.93 9.52
C LYS A 96 -15.42 -1.10 9.66
N ALA A 97 -15.78 -0.72 10.88
CA ALA A 97 -16.97 0.09 11.16
C ALA A 97 -16.92 1.46 10.45
N SER A 98 -15.74 2.05 10.28
CA SER A 98 -15.60 3.33 9.55
C SER A 98 -15.92 3.22 8.06
N PHE A 99 -15.86 2.03 7.44
CA PHE A 99 -16.31 1.82 6.06
C PHE A 99 -17.84 1.88 5.91
N GLU A 100 -18.59 1.75 7.00
CA GLU A 100 -20.05 1.75 7.00
C GLU A 100 -20.63 3.14 7.30
N LYS A 101 -19.79 4.08 7.74
CA LYS A 101 -20.18 5.45 8.11
C LYS A 101 -20.25 6.36 6.88
N PRO A 102 -21.43 6.84 6.45
CA PRO A 102 -21.57 7.65 5.24
C PRO A 102 -20.71 8.92 5.24
N GLU A 103 -20.58 9.58 6.39
CA GLU A 103 -19.77 10.77 6.57
C GLU A 103 -18.28 10.51 6.38
N ILE A 104 -17.81 9.31 6.75
CA ILE A 104 -16.42 8.89 6.55
C ILE A 104 -16.19 8.52 5.09
N VAL A 105 -17.09 7.73 4.50
CA VAL A 105 -17.02 7.34 3.07
C VAL A 105 -17.02 8.56 2.16
N ALA A 106 -17.80 9.60 2.50
CA ALA A 106 -17.89 10.83 1.73
C ALA A 106 -16.56 11.59 1.63
N THR A 107 -15.64 11.43 2.60
CA THR A 107 -14.34 12.12 2.60
C THR A 107 -13.45 11.73 1.42
N ASN A 108 -13.61 10.52 0.88
CA ASN A 108 -12.77 10.02 -0.20
C ASN A 108 -13.47 8.95 -1.05
N LYS A 109 -14.72 9.23 -1.46
CA LYS A 109 -15.62 8.27 -2.11
C LYS A 109 -14.95 7.42 -3.22
N PRO A 110 -14.14 7.96 -4.14
CA PRO A 110 -13.48 7.16 -5.17
C PRO A 110 -12.57 6.05 -4.60
N VAL A 111 -11.80 6.37 -3.56
CA VAL A 111 -10.94 5.39 -2.88
C VAL A 111 -11.77 4.32 -2.17
N PHE A 112 -12.82 4.72 -1.44
CA PHE A 112 -13.72 3.77 -0.79
C PHE A 112 -14.41 2.83 -1.79
N ASP A 113 -14.84 3.35 -2.95
CA ASP A 113 -15.43 2.53 -4.01
C ASP A 113 -14.43 1.51 -4.57
N ALA A 114 -13.17 1.89 -4.77
CA ALA A 114 -12.11 0.95 -5.18
C ALA A 114 -11.85 -0.15 -4.13
N TYR A 115 -11.91 0.20 -2.84
CA TYR A 115 -11.69 -0.75 -1.74
C TYR A 115 -12.78 -1.83 -1.62
N LYS A 116 -14.02 -1.57 -2.06
CA LYS A 116 -15.11 -2.58 -2.08
C LYS A 116 -14.69 -3.85 -2.82
N THR A 117 -13.89 -3.71 -3.87
CA THR A 117 -13.31 -4.82 -4.63
C THR A 117 -11.92 -5.18 -4.14
N ALA A 118 -11.04 -4.20 -3.92
CA ALA A 118 -9.62 -4.45 -3.62
C ALA A 118 -9.40 -5.24 -2.31
N LEU A 119 -10.23 -5.02 -1.28
CA LEU A 119 -10.07 -5.73 0.00
C LEU A 119 -10.35 -7.23 -0.10
N GLN A 120 -11.08 -7.69 -1.12
CA GLN A 120 -11.44 -9.11 -1.27
C GLN A 120 -10.26 -9.99 -1.66
N SER A 121 -9.23 -9.41 -2.30
CA SER A 121 -8.05 -10.11 -2.84
C SER A 121 -6.73 -9.54 -2.30
N THR A 122 -6.82 -8.62 -1.32
CA THR A 122 -5.62 -8.06 -0.67
C THR A 122 -4.96 -9.13 0.20
N ILE A 123 -3.66 -9.31 0.00
CA ILE A 123 -2.83 -10.23 0.80
C ILE A 123 -2.01 -9.48 1.84
N LEU A 124 -1.61 -10.19 2.89
CA LEU A 124 -0.60 -9.70 3.83
C LEU A 124 0.81 -9.92 3.27
N ARG A 125 1.76 -9.09 3.72
CA ARG A 125 3.17 -9.41 3.53
C ARG A 125 3.50 -10.71 4.29
N PRO A 126 4.29 -11.63 3.72
CA PRO A 126 4.75 -12.83 4.40
C PRO A 126 5.35 -12.53 5.79
N PRO A 127 4.80 -13.12 6.87
CA PRO A 127 5.26 -12.87 8.24
C PRO A 127 6.46 -13.76 8.59
N VAL A 128 7.53 -13.67 7.79
CA VAL A 128 8.75 -14.47 7.95
C VAL A 128 9.91 -13.62 8.49
N PRO A 129 10.81 -14.20 9.31
CA PRO A 129 12.10 -13.59 9.58
C PRO A 129 12.83 -13.26 8.27
N GLY A 130 13.61 -12.18 8.25
CA GLY A 130 14.37 -11.82 7.05
C GLY A 130 13.52 -11.34 5.86
N TYR A 131 12.21 -11.10 6.01
CA TYR A 131 11.33 -10.66 4.91
C TYR A 131 11.91 -9.48 4.09
N ASN A 132 12.56 -8.51 4.75
CA ASN A 132 13.18 -7.39 4.06
C ASN A 132 14.31 -7.82 3.11
N ASN A 133 15.15 -8.77 3.52
CA ASN A 133 16.24 -9.30 2.70
C ASN A 133 15.68 -10.13 1.54
N ILE A 134 14.70 -10.99 1.82
CA ILE A 134 13.96 -11.77 0.82
C ILE A 134 13.33 -10.83 -0.23
N SER A 135 12.66 -9.77 0.21
CA SER A 135 12.01 -8.80 -0.67
C SER A 135 13.02 -8.02 -1.51
N GLN A 136 14.20 -7.70 -0.97
CA GLN A 136 15.27 -7.06 -1.73
C GLN A 136 15.84 -7.99 -2.81
N ALA A 137 16.13 -9.24 -2.47
CA ALA A 137 16.61 -10.24 -3.42
C ALA A 137 15.63 -10.43 -4.58
N LEU A 138 14.33 -10.56 -4.27
CA LEU A 138 13.27 -10.64 -5.28
C LEU A 138 13.25 -9.40 -6.20
N GLN A 139 13.36 -8.19 -5.65
CA GLN A 139 13.36 -6.96 -6.45
C GLN A 139 14.54 -6.88 -7.43
N VAL A 140 15.74 -7.31 -6.99
CA VAL A 140 16.93 -7.36 -7.84
C VAL A 140 16.71 -8.30 -9.02
N GLU A 141 16.20 -9.51 -8.77
CA GLU A 141 16.01 -10.48 -9.85
C GLU A 141 14.86 -10.13 -10.78
N LEU A 142 13.76 -9.57 -10.25
CA LEU A 142 12.70 -9.00 -11.10
C LEU A 142 13.25 -7.91 -12.02
N GLN A 143 14.16 -7.05 -11.52
CA GLN A 143 14.80 -6.03 -12.35
C GLN A 143 15.69 -6.65 -13.44
N ASN A 144 16.42 -7.73 -13.14
CA ASN A 144 17.23 -8.45 -14.13
C ASN A 144 16.36 -9.04 -15.25
N ALA A 145 15.22 -9.64 -14.92
CA ALA A 145 14.27 -10.14 -15.91
C ALA A 145 13.68 -9.00 -16.76
N LEU A 146 13.27 -7.90 -16.14
CA LEU A 146 12.71 -6.74 -16.85
C LEU A 146 13.71 -6.06 -17.79
N LEU A 147 15.01 -6.14 -17.48
CA LEU A 147 16.09 -5.64 -18.33
C LEU A 147 16.55 -6.67 -19.39
N GLY A 148 15.94 -7.85 -19.44
CA GLY A 148 16.30 -8.94 -20.36
C GLY A 148 17.65 -9.59 -20.07
N LYS A 149 18.21 -9.40 -18.86
CA LYS A 149 19.50 -10.00 -18.46
C LYS A 149 19.36 -11.48 -18.07
N LYS A 150 18.16 -11.89 -17.65
CA LYS A 150 17.79 -13.25 -17.28
C LYS A 150 16.41 -13.57 -17.84
N SER A 151 16.13 -14.85 -18.05
CA SER A 151 14.75 -15.27 -18.31
C SER A 151 13.87 -15.07 -17.06
N PRO A 152 12.53 -14.92 -17.17
CA PRO A 152 11.66 -14.86 -16.01
C PRO A 152 11.80 -16.06 -15.06
N GLN A 153 11.98 -17.27 -15.62
CA GLN A 153 12.17 -18.49 -14.84
C GLN A 153 13.46 -18.44 -14.02
N GLU A 154 14.59 -18.16 -14.69
CA GLU A 154 15.91 -18.06 -14.05
C GLU A 154 15.95 -17.00 -12.94
N ALA A 155 15.37 -15.83 -13.18
CA ALA A 155 15.27 -14.77 -12.19
C ALA A 155 14.48 -15.21 -10.93
N LEU A 156 13.38 -15.93 -11.11
CA LEU A 156 12.58 -16.42 -9.98
C LEU A 156 13.29 -17.56 -9.24
N ASP A 157 13.97 -18.46 -9.95
CA ASP A 157 14.75 -19.54 -9.32
C ASP A 157 15.90 -18.97 -8.47
N ASP A 158 16.60 -17.96 -8.98
CA ASP A 158 17.65 -17.27 -8.23
C ASP A 158 17.10 -16.50 -7.02
N ALA A 159 15.93 -15.86 -7.15
CA ALA A 159 15.27 -15.20 -6.03
C ALA A 159 14.90 -16.20 -4.92
N VAL A 160 14.42 -17.41 -5.28
CA VAL A 160 14.15 -18.49 -4.33
C VAL A 160 15.45 -18.98 -3.68
N ALA A 161 16.51 -19.20 -4.45
CA ALA A 161 17.80 -19.62 -3.93
C ALA A 161 18.43 -18.59 -2.98
N ALA A 162 18.22 -17.29 -3.23
CA ALA A 162 18.63 -16.22 -2.33
C ALA A 162 17.77 -16.19 -1.06
N ALA A 163 16.44 -16.30 -1.19
CA ALA A 163 15.53 -16.29 -0.06
C ALA A 163 15.77 -17.45 0.92
N ASN A 164 16.15 -18.63 0.42
CA ASN A 164 16.43 -19.81 1.24
C ASN A 164 17.73 -19.73 2.06
N LYS A 165 18.50 -18.63 1.94
CA LYS A 165 19.73 -18.40 2.71
C LYS A 165 19.54 -17.48 3.92
N GLU A 166 18.37 -16.84 4.03
CA GLU A 166 17.96 -15.95 5.12
C GLU A 166 17.29 -16.73 6.26
#